data_AF-A0A9E2RGK0-F1
#
_entry.id   AF-A0A9E2RGK0-F1
#
_cell.length_a   1.000
_cell.length_b   1.000
_cell.length_c   1.000
_cell.angle_alpha   90.00
_cell.angle_beta   90.00
_cell.angle_gamma   90.00
#
_symmetry.space_group_name_H-M   'P 1'
#
loop_
_entity.id
_entity.type
_entity.pdbx_description
1 polymer ?
#
loop_
_entity_poly.entity_id
_entity_poly.type
_entity_poly.pdbx_seq_one_letter_code
_entity_poly.pdbx_strand_id
1 'polypeptide(L)'
;MRTSFIALTAWAIAGSFAGWAWAQTTGDESELERLRAKAEDAIASDDPEGAAMNMGRAALMAKLLAKTHHEDVSAVRLFQGAETLFRSQEHGYRAMALFRRSGGQLPASSGVCGSLSLAHSNVQQSVSALGRDENAPGPLSAKAVQLREAATDWVTVIDSMIADYQCR
;
A
#
# COMPACT_ATOMS: atom_id res chain seq x y z
N MET A 1 -73.56 -8.24 -12.70
CA MET A 1 -72.40 -7.47 -13.21
C MET A 1 -71.22 -7.74 -12.28
N ARG A 2 -70.12 -8.22 -12.85
CA ARG A 2 -68.86 -8.63 -12.19
C ARG A 2 -67.87 -7.46 -12.17
N THR A 3 -66.78 -7.69 -11.41
CA THR A 3 -65.44 -7.03 -11.34
C THR A 3 -65.37 -5.76 -10.50
N SER A 4 -64.86 -5.78 -9.26
CA SER A 4 -63.48 -6.03 -8.78
C SER A 4 -62.45 -5.06 -9.32
N PHE A 5 -61.93 -4.16 -8.47
CA PHE A 5 -60.58 -3.60 -8.60
C PHE A 5 -59.97 -3.38 -7.21
N ILE A 6 -59.08 -4.31 -6.84
CA ILE A 6 -58.08 -4.15 -5.78
C ILE A 6 -56.92 -3.42 -6.44
N ALA A 7 -56.60 -2.20 -5.98
CA ALA A 7 -55.38 -1.50 -6.39
C ALA A 7 -54.35 -1.60 -5.27
N LEU A 8 -53.45 -2.56 -5.45
CA LEU A 8 -52.22 -2.78 -4.67
C LEU A 8 -51.28 -1.59 -4.92
N THR A 9 -50.98 -0.77 -3.91
CA THR A 9 -49.89 0.21 -3.98
C THR A 9 -48.59 -0.43 -3.50
N ALA A 10 -47.95 -1.19 -4.39
CA ALA A 10 -46.55 -1.58 -4.21
C ALA A 10 -45.68 -0.34 -4.42
N TRP A 11 -45.19 0.26 -3.34
CA TRP A 11 -44.15 1.28 -3.41
C TRP A 11 -42.86 0.66 -3.93
N ALA A 12 -42.47 1.10 -5.12
CA ALA A 12 -41.20 0.76 -5.74
C ALA A 12 -40.05 1.34 -4.91
N ILE A 13 -39.23 0.48 -4.30
CA ILE A 13 -37.90 0.85 -3.80
C ILE A 13 -37.02 1.03 -5.04
N ALA A 14 -37.04 2.23 -5.62
CA ALA A 14 -36.09 2.63 -6.64
C ALA A 14 -34.73 2.90 -5.98
N GLY A 15 -33.76 2.06 -6.32
CA GLY A 15 -32.49 1.94 -5.63
C GLY A 15 -31.53 3.12 -5.81
N SER A 16 -30.93 3.53 -4.70
CA SER A 16 -29.72 4.35 -4.65
C SER A 16 -28.48 3.45 -4.62
N PHE A 17 -28.20 2.74 -5.72
CA PHE A 17 -26.98 1.91 -5.83
C PHE A 17 -25.70 2.74 -6.05
N ALA A 18 -25.82 4.01 -6.45
CA ALA A 18 -24.67 4.87 -6.71
C ALA A 18 -23.89 5.23 -5.45
N GLY A 19 -24.53 5.35 -4.28
CA GLY A 19 -23.84 5.77 -3.04
C GLY A 19 -22.91 4.72 -2.42
N TRP A 20 -23.10 3.44 -2.73
CA TRP A 20 -22.33 2.35 -2.13
C TRP A 20 -20.90 2.26 -2.66
N ALA A 21 -20.70 2.50 -3.95
CA ALA A 21 -19.37 2.43 -4.57
C ALA A 21 -18.41 3.49 -4.00
N TRP A 22 -18.87 4.73 -3.82
CA TRP A 22 -18.07 5.84 -3.29
C TRP A 22 -17.77 5.70 -1.79
N ALA A 23 -18.71 5.15 -1.03
CA ALA A 23 -18.49 4.84 0.38
C ALA A 23 -17.42 3.74 0.54
N GLN A 24 -17.42 2.74 -0.35
CA GLN A 24 -16.46 1.64 -0.30
C GLN A 24 -15.05 2.09 -0.68
N THR A 25 -14.86 2.93 -1.71
CA THR A 25 -13.54 3.48 -2.07
C THR A 25 -12.95 4.36 -0.98
N THR A 26 -13.77 5.22 -0.38
CA THR A 26 -13.37 6.07 0.75
C THR A 26 -12.96 5.20 1.96
N GLY A 27 -13.69 4.10 2.20
CA GLY A 27 -13.35 3.11 3.21
C GLY A 27 -12.00 2.43 2.95
N ASP A 28 -11.76 1.97 1.72
CA ASP A 28 -10.53 1.28 1.33
C ASP A 28 -9.30 2.20 1.43
N GLU A 29 -9.41 3.47 1.04
CA GLU A 29 -8.34 4.45 1.24
C GLU A 29 -8.06 4.73 2.72
N SER A 30 -9.10 4.82 3.55
CA SER A 30 -8.92 5.01 5.00
C SER A 30 -8.28 3.79 5.68
N GLU A 31 -8.64 2.59 5.23
CA GLU A 31 -8.05 1.34 5.72
C GLU A 31 -6.58 1.24 5.29
N LEU A 32 -6.21 1.70 4.10
CA LEU A 32 -4.81 1.80 3.67
C LEU A 32 -4.00 2.65 4.64
N GLU A 33 -4.45 3.87 4.94
CA GLU A 33 -3.76 4.76 5.88
C GLU A 33 -3.69 4.17 7.29
N ARG A 34 -4.77 3.51 7.73
CA ARG A 34 -4.79 2.80 9.02
C ARG A 34 -3.77 1.66 9.09
N LEU A 35 -3.51 0.97 7.98
CA LEU A 35 -2.51 -0.10 7.93
C LEU A 35 -1.09 0.46 7.96
N ARG A 36 -0.85 1.57 7.27
CA ARG A 36 0.43 2.28 7.31
C ARG A 36 0.75 2.76 8.72
N ALA A 37 -0.19 3.45 9.37
CA ALA A 37 -0.03 3.90 10.76
C ALA A 37 0.27 2.73 11.71
N LYS A 38 -0.44 1.60 11.57
CA LYS A 38 -0.14 0.40 12.39
C LYS A 38 1.26 -0.18 12.15
N ALA A 39 1.78 -0.07 10.93
CA ALA A 39 3.14 -0.53 10.66
C ALA A 39 4.17 0.40 11.30
N GLU A 40 3.94 1.72 11.25
CA GLU A 40 4.78 2.72 11.92
C GLU A 40 4.74 2.56 13.44
N ASP A 41 3.56 2.38 14.03
CA ASP A 41 3.39 2.11 15.47
C ASP A 41 4.12 0.83 15.91
N ALA A 42 4.09 -0.21 15.07
CA ALA A 42 4.80 -1.46 15.33
C ALA A 42 6.32 -1.26 15.33
N ILE A 43 6.86 -0.49 14.37
CA ILE A 43 8.29 -0.13 14.38
C ILE A 43 8.65 0.72 15.60
N ALA A 44 7.83 1.71 15.94
CA ALA A 44 8.04 2.53 17.13
C ALA A 44 8.04 1.69 18.43
N SER A 45 7.36 0.54 18.41
CA SER A 45 7.29 -0.44 19.50
C SER A 45 8.34 -1.57 19.38
N ASP A 46 9.34 -1.42 18.51
CA ASP A 46 10.39 -2.40 18.24
C ASP A 46 9.87 -3.79 17.78
N ASP A 47 8.77 -3.79 17.02
CA ASP A 47 8.14 -4.95 16.39
C ASP A 47 8.20 -4.89 14.84
N PRO A 48 9.36 -5.26 14.24
CA PRO A 48 9.51 -5.29 12.80
C PRO A 48 8.68 -6.40 12.12
N GLU A 49 8.28 -7.45 12.84
CA GLU A 49 7.44 -8.51 12.26
C GLU A 49 5.99 -8.01 12.10
N GLY A 50 5.45 -7.36 13.14
CA GLY A 50 4.15 -6.69 13.07
C GLY A 50 4.13 -5.57 12.03
N ALA A 51 5.22 -4.82 11.91
CA ALA A 51 5.36 -3.81 10.87
C ALA A 51 5.33 -4.41 9.46
N ALA A 52 6.10 -5.48 9.21
CA ALA A 52 6.10 -6.19 7.94
C ALA A 52 4.70 -6.70 7.59
N MET A 53 3.98 -7.29 8.56
CA MET A 53 2.63 -7.80 8.34
C MET A 53 1.64 -6.69 7.95
N ASN A 54 1.63 -5.58 8.68
CA ASN A 54 0.72 -4.47 8.40
C ASN A 54 1.05 -3.79 7.07
N MET A 55 2.33 -3.63 6.74
CA MET A 55 2.75 -3.03 5.48
C MET A 55 2.48 -3.95 4.28
N GLY A 56 2.63 -5.27 4.42
CA GLY A 56 2.20 -6.24 3.42
C GLY A 56 0.69 -6.20 3.14
N ARG A 57 -0.13 -5.97 4.18
CA ARG A 57 -1.58 -5.73 4.02
C ARG A 57 -1.85 -4.39 3.33
N ALA A 58 -1.10 -3.34 3.65
CA ALA A 58 -1.19 -2.05 2.97
C ALA A 58 -0.88 -2.19 1.47
N ALA A 59 0.15 -2.97 1.10
CA ALA A 59 0.47 -3.27 -0.29
C ALA A 59 -0.70 -3.95 -1.03
N LEU A 60 -1.35 -4.93 -0.39
CA LEU A 60 -2.54 -5.58 -0.97
C LEU A 60 -3.72 -4.62 -1.12
N MET A 61 -3.91 -3.72 -0.17
CA MET A 61 -4.95 -2.70 -0.24
C MET A 61 -4.68 -1.69 -1.37
N ALA A 62 -3.42 -1.25 -1.53
CA ALA A 62 -3.02 -0.41 -2.65
C ALA A 62 -3.28 -1.10 -4.00
N LYS A 63 -2.96 -2.40 -4.11
CA LYS A 63 -3.28 -3.20 -5.30
C LYS A 63 -4.80 -3.26 -5.57
N LEU A 64 -5.61 -3.40 -4.53
CA LEU A 64 -7.07 -3.38 -4.65
C LEU A 64 -7.55 -2.03 -5.18
N LEU A 65 -7.09 -0.92 -4.59
CA LEU A 65 -7.42 0.43 -5.02
C LEU A 65 -7.05 0.67 -6.49
N ALA A 66 -5.87 0.20 -6.94
CA ALA A 66 -5.50 0.29 -8.36
C ALA A 66 -6.51 -0.43 -9.28
N LYS A 67 -7.07 -1.57 -8.86
CA LYS A 67 -8.10 -2.28 -9.61
C LYS A 67 -9.44 -1.56 -9.56
N THR A 68 -9.80 -1.00 -8.41
CA THR A 68 -11.06 -0.27 -8.24
C THR A 68 -11.07 1.00 -9.10
N HIS A 69 -9.96 1.72 -9.17
CA HIS A 69 -9.77 2.93 -9.97
C HIS A 69 -9.28 2.67 -11.41
N HIS A 70 -9.48 1.47 -11.98
CA HIS A 70 -8.91 1.06 -13.27
C HIS A 70 -9.21 1.98 -14.47
N GLU A 71 -10.26 2.80 -14.39
CA GLU A 71 -10.63 3.78 -15.42
C GLU A 71 -9.80 5.09 -15.34
N ASP A 72 -9.18 5.38 -14.19
CA ASP A 72 -8.30 6.53 -14.00
C ASP A 72 -6.83 6.10 -14.01
N VAL A 73 -6.16 6.34 -15.14
CA VAL A 73 -4.75 5.98 -15.36
C VAL A 73 -3.83 6.60 -14.30
N SER A 74 -4.13 7.81 -13.83
CA SER A 74 -3.31 8.50 -12.84
C SER A 74 -3.46 7.84 -11.47
N ALA A 75 -4.69 7.49 -11.08
CA ALA A 75 -4.96 6.74 -9.86
C ALA A 75 -4.36 5.32 -9.92
N VAL A 76 -4.46 4.62 -11.05
CA VAL A 76 -3.82 3.32 -11.25
C VAL A 76 -2.31 3.41 -11.03
N ARG A 77 -1.65 4.38 -11.68
CA ARG A 77 -0.20 4.58 -11.54
C ARG A 77 0.18 4.89 -10.09
N LEU A 78 -0.57 5.78 -9.44
CA LEU A 78 -0.38 6.14 -8.04
C LEU A 78 -0.42 4.90 -7.14
N PHE A 79 -1.47 4.09 -7.25
CA PHE A 79 -1.67 2.94 -6.37
C PHE A 79 -0.76 1.75 -6.71
N GLN A 80 -0.34 1.58 -7.95
CA GLN A 80 0.73 0.62 -8.31
C GLN A 80 2.09 1.04 -7.77
N GLY A 81 2.40 2.35 -7.83
CA GLY A 81 3.58 2.92 -7.18
C GLY A 81 3.55 2.75 -5.66
N ALA A 82 2.39 2.94 -5.05
CA ALA A 82 2.16 2.69 -3.62
C ALA A 82 2.31 1.20 -3.26
N GLU A 83 1.72 0.28 -4.04
CA GLU A 83 1.85 -1.17 -3.83
C GLU A 83 3.33 -1.57 -3.79
N THR A 84 4.10 -1.15 -4.80
CA THR A 84 5.53 -1.47 -4.90
C THR A 84 6.33 -0.84 -3.76
N LEU A 85 6.02 0.39 -3.34
CA LEU A 85 6.61 1.00 -2.14
C LEU A 85 6.35 0.14 -0.90
N PHE A 86 5.08 -0.19 -0.62
CA PHE A 86 4.72 -0.93 0.59
C PHE A 86 5.27 -2.36 0.58
N ARG A 87 5.43 -2.99 -0.59
CA ARG A 87 6.19 -4.26 -0.73
C ARG A 87 7.65 -4.09 -0.36
N SER A 88 8.28 -3.00 -0.76
CA SER A 88 9.65 -2.73 -0.34
C SER A 88 9.77 -2.65 1.18
N GLN A 89 8.89 -1.87 1.80
CA GLN A 89 8.85 -1.69 3.25
C GLN A 89 8.56 -3.00 4.00
N GLU A 90 7.60 -3.81 3.51
CA GLU A 90 7.34 -5.17 4.02
C GLU A 90 8.62 -6.00 4.06
N HIS A 91 9.37 -6.01 2.95
CA HIS A 91 10.61 -6.78 2.85
C HIS A 91 11.74 -6.21 3.72
N GLY A 92 11.85 -4.88 3.83
CA GLY A 92 12.81 -4.23 4.73
C GLY A 92 12.55 -4.59 6.20
N TYR A 93 11.30 -4.44 6.66
CA TYR A 93 10.92 -4.83 8.02
C TYR A 93 11.10 -6.33 8.26
N ARG A 94 10.76 -7.18 7.29
CA ARG A 94 11.03 -8.63 7.40
C ARG A 94 12.52 -8.92 7.53
N ALA A 95 13.38 -8.19 6.82
CA ALA A 95 14.83 -8.32 6.94
C ALA A 95 15.31 -7.94 8.35
N MET A 96 14.80 -6.86 8.94
CA MET A 96 15.08 -6.47 10.34
C MET A 96 14.68 -7.58 11.31
N ALA A 97 13.47 -8.11 11.16
CA ALA A 97 12.94 -9.17 12.03
C ALA A 97 13.79 -10.45 11.93
N LEU A 98 14.15 -10.86 10.72
CA LEU A 98 15.03 -12.00 10.48
C LEU A 98 16.42 -11.79 11.10
N PHE A 99 17.02 -10.61 10.90
CA PHE A 99 18.35 -10.28 11.42
C PHE A 99 18.37 -10.33 12.95
N ARG A 100 17.37 -9.74 13.60
CA ARG A 100 17.21 -9.78 15.06
C ARG A 100 17.02 -11.20 15.58
N ARG A 101 16.18 -12.02 14.92
CA ARG A 101 16.00 -13.44 15.29
C ARG A 101 17.29 -14.26 15.17
N SER A 102 18.18 -13.91 14.24
CA SER A 102 19.50 -14.53 14.11
C SER A 102 20.56 -13.99 15.08
N GLY A 103 20.17 -13.13 16.04
CA GLY A 103 21.09 -12.53 17.00
C GLY A 103 21.98 -11.43 16.43
N GLY A 104 21.64 -10.85 15.27
CA GLY A 104 22.38 -9.75 14.66
C GLY A 104 23.78 -10.15 14.15
N GLN A 105 23.99 -11.42 13.81
CA GLN A 105 25.28 -11.89 13.29
C GLN A 105 25.58 -11.31 11.91
N LEU A 106 26.82 -10.84 11.75
CA LEU A 106 27.36 -10.34 10.49
C LEU A 106 28.38 -11.34 9.91
N PRO A 107 28.41 -11.54 8.58
CA PRO A 107 27.44 -11.02 7.61
C PRO A 107 26.06 -11.64 7.82
N ALA A 108 25.01 -10.90 7.46
CA ALA A 108 23.65 -11.38 7.64
C ALA A 108 23.37 -12.64 6.81
N SER A 109 22.40 -13.43 7.26
CA SER A 109 22.01 -14.67 6.55
C SER A 109 21.46 -14.39 5.14
N SER A 110 21.50 -15.40 4.28
CA SER A 110 20.93 -15.33 2.93
C SER A 110 19.45 -14.95 2.90
N GLY A 111 18.68 -15.32 3.94
CA GLY A 111 17.27 -14.92 4.06
C GLY A 111 17.09 -13.42 4.34
N VAL A 112 17.98 -12.82 5.14
CA VAL A 112 18.00 -11.37 5.38
C VAL A 112 18.38 -10.63 4.10
N CYS A 113 19.49 -11.03 3.46
CA CYS A 113 19.96 -10.37 2.25
C CYS A 113 19.04 -10.57 1.05
N GLY A 114 18.41 -11.74 0.91
CA GLY A 114 17.38 -11.98 -0.09
C GLY A 114 16.16 -11.09 0.12
N SER A 115 15.74 -10.87 1.37
CA SER A 115 14.66 -9.92 1.69
C SER A 115 15.06 -8.49 1.32
N LEU A 116 16.27 -8.05 1.64
CA LEU A 116 16.76 -6.71 1.25
C LEU A 116 16.90 -6.53 -0.27
N SER A 117 17.28 -7.57 -1.01
CA SER A 117 17.31 -7.50 -2.48
C SER A 117 15.92 -7.27 -3.08
N LEU A 118 14.90 -7.94 -2.53
CA LEU A 118 13.50 -7.70 -2.91
C LEU A 118 13.05 -6.30 -2.49
N ALA A 119 13.43 -5.84 -1.30
CA ALA A 119 13.13 -4.49 -0.85
C ALA A 119 13.72 -3.43 -1.80
N HIS A 120 14.99 -3.58 -2.15
CA HIS A 120 15.70 -2.68 -3.05
C HIS A 120 15.07 -2.64 -4.45
N SER A 121 14.77 -3.81 -5.03
CA SER A 121 14.14 -3.89 -6.36
C SER A 121 12.77 -3.22 -6.39
N ASN A 122 11.96 -3.43 -5.35
CA ASN A 122 10.62 -2.85 -5.25
C ASN A 122 10.64 -1.33 -5.05
N VAL A 123 11.57 -0.79 -4.25
CA VAL A 123 11.64 0.67 -4.03
C VAL A 123 12.10 1.41 -5.30
N GLN A 124 13.04 0.85 -6.05
CA GLN A 124 13.46 1.41 -7.35
C GLN A 124 12.30 1.40 -8.36
N GLN A 125 11.53 0.31 -8.39
CA GLN A 125 10.31 0.24 -9.21
C GLN A 125 9.29 1.29 -8.78
N SER A 126 9.10 1.49 -7.47
CA SER A 126 8.18 2.49 -6.93
C SER A 126 8.57 3.91 -7.31
N VAL A 127 9.84 4.30 -7.12
CA VAL A 127 10.36 5.62 -7.53
C VAL A 127 10.14 5.85 -9.03
N SER A 128 10.35 4.82 -9.85
CA SER A 128 10.12 4.89 -11.30
C SER A 128 8.63 5.07 -11.65
N ALA A 129 7.75 4.32 -10.98
CA ALA A 129 6.30 4.39 -11.19
C ALA A 129 5.68 5.70 -10.69
N LEU A 130 6.18 6.24 -9.59
CA LEU A 130 5.78 7.52 -8.99
C LEU A 130 6.50 8.73 -9.60
N GLY A 131 7.17 8.53 -10.74
CA GLY A 131 7.82 9.60 -11.51
C GLY A 131 6.89 10.78 -11.75
N ARG A 132 7.48 11.98 -11.84
CA ARG A 132 6.74 13.25 -11.92
C ARG A 132 5.84 13.26 -13.16
N ASP A 133 4.54 13.26 -12.93
CA ASP A 133 3.57 13.73 -13.92
C ASP A 133 3.31 15.21 -13.59
N GLU A 134 4.13 16.11 -14.16
CA GLU A 134 4.08 17.55 -13.88
C GLU A 134 2.77 18.22 -14.33
N ASN A 135 1.91 17.46 -15.03
CA ASN A 135 0.68 17.95 -15.66
C ASN A 135 -0.60 17.45 -15.00
N ALA A 136 -0.54 16.72 -13.86
CA ALA A 136 -1.73 16.26 -13.16
C ALA A 136 -2.14 17.27 -12.06
N PRO A 137 -3.12 18.17 -12.29
CA PRO A 137 -3.65 18.99 -11.21
C PRO A 137 -4.53 18.16 -10.27
N GLY A 138 -4.41 18.38 -8.96
CA GLY A 138 -5.38 17.91 -7.96
C GLY A 138 -4.80 17.05 -6.83
N PRO A 139 -5.65 16.55 -5.90
CA PRO A 139 -5.22 15.83 -4.68
C PRO A 139 -4.35 14.60 -4.93
N LEU A 140 -4.54 13.90 -6.05
CA LEU A 140 -3.74 12.72 -6.43
C LEU A 140 -2.28 13.09 -6.70
N SER A 141 -2.00 14.29 -7.21
CA SER A 141 -0.64 14.76 -7.45
C SER A 141 0.13 15.00 -6.15
N ALA A 142 -0.53 15.58 -5.13
CA ALA A 142 0.06 15.77 -3.82
C ALA A 142 0.37 14.42 -3.15
N LYS A 143 -0.54 13.45 -3.26
CA LYS A 143 -0.32 12.08 -2.76
C LYS A 143 0.82 11.37 -3.51
N ALA A 144 0.93 11.56 -4.83
CA ALA A 144 2.04 11.03 -5.63
C ALA A 144 3.39 11.60 -5.18
N VAL A 145 3.46 12.91 -4.93
CA VAL A 145 4.68 13.57 -4.43
C VAL A 145 5.07 12.99 -3.07
N GLN A 146 4.14 12.90 -2.11
CA GLN A 146 4.41 12.35 -0.79
C GLN A 146 4.90 10.89 -0.85
N LEU A 147 4.27 10.05 -1.67
CA LEU A 147 4.70 8.66 -1.84
C LEU A 147 6.06 8.57 -2.52
N ARG A 148 6.37 9.46 -3.46
CA ARG A 148 7.68 9.51 -4.11
C ARG A 148 8.77 9.94 -3.15
N GLU A 149 8.52 10.93 -2.31
CA GLU A 149 9.44 11.35 -1.24
C GLU A 149 9.69 10.18 -0.30
N ALA A 150 8.64 9.53 0.20
CA ALA A 150 8.77 8.33 1.02
C ALA A 150 9.55 7.21 0.31
N ALA A 151 9.30 6.95 -0.98
CA ALA A 151 10.05 5.97 -1.74
C ALA A 151 11.54 6.34 -1.85
N THR A 152 11.86 7.61 -2.05
CA THR A 152 13.24 8.11 -2.12
C THR A 152 13.95 7.96 -0.77
N ASP A 153 13.28 8.27 0.33
CA ASP A 153 13.82 8.05 1.68
C ASP A 153 14.08 6.56 1.92
N TRP A 154 13.16 5.71 1.47
CA TRP A 154 13.29 4.26 1.59
C TRP A 154 14.42 3.68 0.74
N VAL A 155 14.82 4.29 -0.38
CA VAL A 155 16.07 3.92 -1.08
C VAL A 155 17.24 4.04 -0.12
N THR A 156 17.36 5.18 0.56
CA THR A 156 18.45 5.44 1.51
C THR A 156 18.42 4.45 2.68
N VAL A 157 17.23 4.17 3.23
CA VAL A 157 17.06 3.18 4.31
C VAL A 157 17.53 1.80 3.87
N ILE A 158 17.07 1.32 2.71
CA ILE A 158 17.43 -0.02 2.23
C ILE A 158 18.92 -0.12 1.90
N ASP A 159 19.51 0.91 1.27
CA ASP A 159 20.94 0.93 0.97
C ASP A 159 21.79 0.91 2.24
N SER A 160 21.38 1.67 3.28
CA SER A 160 22.02 1.61 4.60
C SER A 160 21.93 0.22 5.19
N MET A 161 20.73 -0.40 5.18
CA MET A 161 20.55 -1.75 5.71
C MET A 161 21.40 -2.79 4.97
N ILE A 162 21.50 -2.71 3.65
CA ILE A 162 22.35 -3.60 2.84
C ILE A 162 23.82 -3.48 3.27
N ALA A 163 24.30 -2.25 3.45
CA ALA A 163 25.67 -1.98 3.91
C ALA A 163 25.89 -2.47 5.34
N ASP A 164 25.00 -2.11 6.27
CA ASP A 164 25.09 -2.43 7.70
C ASP A 164 25.02 -3.93 7.93
N TYR A 165 24.16 -4.64 7.18
CA TYR A 165 23.98 -6.08 7.30
C TYR A 165 25.00 -6.88 6.46
N GLN A 166 25.90 -6.17 5.76
CA GLN A 166 26.96 -6.73 4.93
C GLN A 166 26.44 -7.70 3.86
N CYS A 167 25.32 -7.33 3.24
CA CYS A 167 24.77 -8.06 2.11
C CYS A 167 25.58 -7.73 0.86
N ARG A 168 26.37 -8.70 0.38
CA ARG A 168 27.26 -8.59 -0.79
C ARG A 168 26.74 -9.42 -1.95
#